data_AF-A0A7S2EMP0-F1
#
_entry.id   AF-A0A7S2EMP0-F1
#
_cell.length_a   1.000
_cell.length_b   1.000
_cell.length_c   1.000
_cell.angle_alpha   90.00
_cell.angle_beta   90.00
_cell.angle_gamma   90.00
#
_symmetry.space_group_name_H-M   'P 1'
#
loop_
_entity.id
_entity.type
_entity.pdbx_description
1 polymer ?
#
loop_
_entity_poly.entity_id
_entity_poly.type
_entity_poly.pdbx_seq_one_letter_code
_entity_poly.pdbx_strand_id
1 'polypeptide(L)'
;TKKRKNGKMMKRRNTHTLNGDSLHPEQTKDSNITLPLSLSSAHSKNQDGSKVSRRILFCVKVAIIFVLAVQTLAYFCENRLTNLTRKQQRRWYTPVPKMSRGLFTGTKHLARYLEPRNYVLTSNQTEAEYVWGHAHWHVHLDTLKPWQRANHLPRENLLSDKGIFLENMIEHKARTGESVDFLPETYRLYDKKDKRRFLDRLA
;
A
#
# COMPACT_ATOMS: atom_id res chain seq x y z
N THR A 1 48.73 -6.12 -24.99
CA THR A 1 48.21 -4.99 -25.79
C THR A 1 47.13 -5.46 -26.75
N LYS A 2 45.86 -5.11 -26.51
CA LYS A 2 44.81 -4.82 -27.52
C LYS A 2 43.44 -4.69 -26.84
N LYS A 3 43.03 -3.43 -26.63
CA LYS A 3 41.67 -3.00 -26.25
C LYS A 3 40.75 -3.15 -27.47
N ARG A 4 39.56 -3.74 -27.30
CA ARG A 4 38.42 -3.55 -28.21
C ARG A 4 37.25 -2.94 -27.43
N LYS A 5 37.08 -1.63 -27.59
CA LYS A 5 35.89 -0.88 -27.19
C LYS A 5 34.85 -1.03 -28.30
N ASN A 6 33.70 -1.63 -28.00
CA ASN A 6 32.52 -1.53 -28.86
C ASN A 6 31.53 -0.56 -28.20
N GLY A 7 31.55 0.68 -28.67
CA GLY A 7 30.53 1.67 -28.39
C GLY A 7 29.27 1.34 -29.19
N LYS A 8 28.15 1.13 -28.50
CA LYS A 8 26.84 1.01 -29.12
C LYS A 8 26.10 2.33 -28.97
N MET A 9 26.19 3.13 -30.02
CA MET A 9 25.47 4.39 -30.21
C MET A 9 23.99 4.08 -30.41
N MET A 10 23.14 4.41 -29.43
CA MET A 10 21.69 4.24 -29.57
C MET A 10 21.05 5.61 -29.83
N LYS A 11 20.45 5.72 -31.01
CA LYS A 11 19.75 6.90 -31.55
C LYS A 11 18.67 7.36 -30.56
N ARG A 12 18.75 8.65 -30.18
CA ARG A 12 17.65 9.40 -29.56
C ARG A 12 16.45 9.42 -30.51
N ARG A 13 15.29 8.93 -30.06
CA ARG A 13 14.00 9.28 -30.65
C ARG A 13 13.35 10.32 -29.74
N ASN A 14 13.24 11.53 -30.26
CA ASN A 14 12.26 12.51 -29.84
C ASN A 14 10.88 12.01 -30.23
N THR A 15 9.95 11.98 -29.29
CA THR A 15 8.51 11.99 -29.59
C THR A 15 7.79 12.78 -28.51
N HIS A 16 7.34 13.96 -28.93
CA HIS A 16 6.10 14.64 -28.58
C HIS A 16 5.74 14.84 -27.09
N THR A 17 6.02 16.06 -26.66
CA THR A 17 5.18 16.84 -25.74
C THR A 17 3.71 16.81 -26.20
N LEU A 18 2.84 16.21 -25.38
CA LEU A 18 1.43 16.54 -25.36
C LEU A 18 1.18 17.28 -24.04
N ASN A 19 1.03 18.59 -24.18
CA ASN A 19 0.32 19.43 -23.23
C ASN A 19 -1.10 18.87 -23.13
N GLY A 20 -1.51 18.51 -21.92
CA GLY A 20 -2.86 18.11 -21.57
C GLY A 20 -3.32 19.01 -20.45
N ASP A 21 -4.20 19.90 -20.82
CA ASP A 21 -4.73 21.03 -20.07
C ASP A 21 -5.25 20.71 -18.66
N SER A 22 -4.88 21.61 -17.74
CA SER A 22 -5.80 22.37 -16.89
C SER A 22 -7.18 21.76 -16.65
N LEU A 23 -7.37 21.17 -15.47
CA LEU A 23 -8.67 21.17 -14.81
C LEU A 23 -8.47 21.62 -13.36
N HIS A 24 -8.48 22.95 -13.21
CA HIS A 24 -8.84 23.65 -12.00
C HIS A 24 -10.23 23.16 -11.53
N PRO A 25 -10.44 22.80 -10.27
CA PRO A 25 -11.79 22.74 -9.74
C PRO A 25 -12.33 24.17 -9.64
N GLU A 26 -13.42 24.40 -10.37
CA GLU A 26 -14.27 25.58 -10.33
C GLU A 26 -14.51 26.03 -8.88
N GLN A 27 -14.11 27.27 -8.60
CA GLN A 27 -14.68 28.04 -7.53
C GLN A 27 -16.14 28.31 -7.91
N THR A 28 -17.08 27.62 -7.27
CA THR A 28 -18.48 28.01 -7.23
C THR A 28 -18.59 29.34 -6.47
N LYS A 29 -18.52 30.42 -7.24
CA LYS A 29 -19.22 31.67 -6.94
C LYS A 29 -20.72 31.44 -7.03
N ASP A 30 -21.45 32.34 -6.40
CA ASP A 30 -22.90 32.49 -6.34
C ASP A 30 -23.52 31.79 -5.11
N SER A 31 -24.13 32.49 -4.18
CA SER A 31 -24.98 33.67 -4.37
C SER A 31 -25.07 34.46 -3.05
N ASN A 32 -24.66 35.73 -3.10
CA ASN A 32 -25.04 36.72 -2.11
C ASN A 32 -26.55 36.94 -2.24
N ILE A 33 -27.33 36.25 -1.40
CA ILE A 33 -28.75 36.54 -1.21
C ILE A 33 -28.83 37.83 -0.38
N THR A 34 -28.93 38.95 -1.07
CA THR A 34 -29.33 40.24 -0.50
C THR A 34 -30.81 40.15 -0.14
N LEU A 35 -31.11 40.01 1.15
CA LEU A 35 -32.47 40.15 1.67
C LEU A 35 -32.84 41.64 1.76
N PRO A 36 -33.90 42.13 1.08
CA PRO A 36 -34.43 43.45 1.36
C PRO A 36 -35.40 43.33 2.54
N LEU A 37 -34.97 43.79 3.72
CA LEU A 37 -35.87 44.03 4.84
C LEU A 37 -36.00 45.54 5.05
N SER A 38 -36.81 46.17 4.20
CA SER A 38 -37.43 47.46 4.50
C SER A 38 -38.57 47.22 5.49
N LEU A 39 -38.26 47.35 6.79
CA LEU A 39 -39.27 47.40 7.84
C LEU A 39 -39.94 48.78 7.81
N SER A 40 -41.10 48.89 7.17
CA SER A 40 -41.95 50.08 7.29
C SER A 40 -42.60 50.10 8.67
N SER A 41 -42.39 51.21 9.37
CA SER A 41 -43.06 51.60 10.61
C SER A 41 -44.59 51.56 10.47
N ALA A 42 -45.23 50.66 11.21
CA ALA A 42 -46.66 50.71 11.50
C ALA A 42 -46.84 50.70 13.02
N HIS A 43 -47.08 51.88 13.57
CA HIS A 43 -47.53 52.09 14.95
C HIS A 43 -48.93 51.48 15.12
N SER A 44 -49.01 50.32 15.77
CA SER A 44 -50.27 49.78 16.28
C SER A 44 -50.11 49.45 17.76
N LYS A 45 -50.82 50.20 18.59
CA LYS A 45 -50.94 49.99 20.03
C LYS A 45 -51.72 48.69 20.26
N ASN A 46 -51.01 47.60 20.55
CA ASN A 46 -51.59 46.37 21.09
C ASN A 46 -50.58 45.72 22.06
N GLN A 47 -50.72 46.03 23.36
CA GLN A 47 -49.78 45.57 24.39
C GLN A 47 -49.81 44.05 24.65
N ASP A 48 -50.82 43.32 24.15
CA ASP A 48 -50.90 41.86 24.30
C ASP A 48 -50.27 41.06 23.14
N GLY A 49 -49.99 41.69 21.99
CA GLY A 49 -49.33 41.02 20.85
C GLY A 49 -47.81 40.80 21.03
N SER A 50 -47.19 41.50 21.97
CA SER A 50 -45.73 41.44 22.19
C SER A 50 -45.26 40.10 22.79
N LYS A 51 -46.12 39.45 23.58
CA LYS A 51 -45.80 38.16 24.21
C LYS A 51 -45.88 36.99 23.22
N VAL A 52 -46.86 37.02 22.31
CA VAL A 52 -47.03 36.00 21.26
C VAL A 52 -45.90 36.09 20.24
N SER A 53 -45.54 37.30 19.80
CA SER A 53 -44.42 37.52 18.87
C SER A 53 -43.07 37.07 19.43
N ARG A 54 -42.81 37.31 20.73
CA ARG A 54 -41.59 36.82 21.40
C ARG A 54 -41.54 35.29 21.51
N ARG A 55 -42.69 34.62 21.73
CA ARG A 55 -42.78 33.16 21.76
C ARG A 55 -42.51 32.54 20.39
N ILE A 56 -43.08 33.12 19.32
CA ILE A 56 -42.82 32.68 17.94
C ILE A 56 -41.34 32.86 17.60
N LEU A 57 -40.76 34.02 17.91
CA LEU A 57 -39.34 34.28 17.67
C LEU A 57 -38.43 33.32 18.46
N PHE A 58 -38.81 32.96 19.68
CA PHE A 58 -38.10 31.95 20.47
C PHE A 58 -38.16 30.56 19.82
N CYS A 59 -39.34 30.11 19.39
CA CYS A 59 -39.51 28.84 18.69
C CYS A 59 -38.69 28.77 17.39
N VAL A 60 -38.65 29.86 16.61
CA VAL A 60 -37.84 29.93 15.38
C VAL A 60 -36.35 29.84 15.70
N LYS A 61 -35.87 30.55 16.74
CA LYS A 61 -34.45 30.45 17.16
C LYS A 61 -34.08 29.04 17.61
N VAL A 62 -34.94 28.40 18.39
CA VAL A 62 -34.73 27.01 18.84
C VAL A 62 -34.70 26.05 17.64
N ALA A 63 -35.60 26.22 16.67
CA ALA A 63 -35.62 25.42 15.45
C ALA A 63 -34.34 25.58 14.62
N ILE A 64 -33.85 26.81 14.46
CA ILE A 64 -32.59 27.09 13.74
C ILE A 64 -31.41 26.43 14.46
N ILE A 65 -31.32 26.58 15.79
CA ILE A 65 -30.25 25.95 16.58
C ILE A 65 -30.30 24.43 16.45
N PHE A 66 -31.50 23.83 16.47
CA PHE A 66 -31.66 22.39 16.32
C PHE A 66 -31.21 21.91 14.93
N VAL A 67 -31.60 22.60 13.86
CA VAL A 67 -31.17 22.26 12.48
C VAL A 67 -29.65 22.35 12.34
N LEU A 68 -29.04 23.41 12.86
CA LEU A 68 -27.58 23.58 12.83
C LEU A 68 -26.88 22.48 13.65
N ALA A 69 -27.42 22.11 14.81
CA ALA A 69 -26.86 21.05 15.64
C ALA A 69 -26.92 19.68 14.93
N VAL A 70 -28.03 19.37 14.26
CA VAL A 70 -28.19 18.13 13.48
C VAL A 70 -27.22 18.10 12.29
N GLN A 71 -27.08 19.19 11.54
CA GLN A 71 -26.12 19.29 10.44
C GLN A 71 -24.67 19.12 10.92
N THR A 72 -24.32 19.74 12.05
CA THR A 72 -22.97 19.65 12.63
C THR A 72 -22.67 18.22 13.10
N LEU A 73 -23.65 17.54 13.70
CA LEU A 73 -23.51 16.15 14.13
C LEU A 73 -23.37 15.20 12.93
N ALA A 74 -24.15 15.40 11.86
CA ALA A 74 -24.02 14.63 10.63
C ALA A 74 -22.63 14.78 10.01
N TYR A 75 -22.13 16.02 9.88
CA TYR A 75 -20.79 16.30 9.39
C TYR A 75 -19.69 15.65 10.26
N PHE A 76 -19.85 15.67 11.58
CA PHE A 76 -18.92 15.02 12.50
C PHE A 76 -18.95 13.49 12.34
N CYS A 77 -20.13 12.89 12.18
CA CYS A 77 -20.29 11.45 11.95
C CYS A 77 -19.64 11.01 10.63
N GLU A 78 -19.87 11.74 9.53
CA GLU A 78 -19.26 11.47 8.23
C GLU A 78 -17.72 11.61 8.27
N ASN A 79 -17.21 12.68 8.90
CA ASN A 79 -15.77 12.86 9.07
C ASN A 79 -15.14 11.78 9.96
N ARG A 80 -15.86 11.30 10.98
CA ARG A 80 -15.37 10.22 11.83
C ARG A 80 -15.34 8.89 11.08
N LEU A 81 -16.37 8.57 10.29
CA LEU A 81 -16.41 7.36 9.46
C LEU A 81 -15.34 7.36 8.37
N THR A 82 -15.12 8.48 7.69
CA THR A 82 -14.07 8.61 6.66
C THR A 82 -12.67 8.50 7.26
N ASN A 83 -12.44 9.04 8.46
CA ASN A 83 -11.17 8.86 9.17
C ASN A 83 -10.97 7.43 9.68
N LEU A 84 -12.04 6.73 10.09
CA LEU A 84 -11.97 5.32 10.47
C LEU A 84 -11.67 4.42 9.25
N THR A 85 -12.32 4.68 8.12
CA THR A 85 -12.06 3.94 6.87
C THR A 85 -10.68 4.26 6.28
N ARG A 86 -10.18 5.50 6.37
CA ARG A 86 -8.79 5.84 6.03
C ARG A 86 -7.76 5.16 6.93
N LYS A 87 -8.05 5.03 8.24
CA LYS A 87 -7.21 4.25 9.17
C LYS A 87 -7.21 2.76 8.87
N GLN A 88 -8.19 2.27 8.11
CA GLN A 88 -8.33 0.87 7.71
C GLN A 88 -7.89 0.60 6.26
N GLN A 89 -7.24 1.56 5.58
CA GLN A 89 -6.57 1.25 4.33
C GLN A 89 -5.34 0.41 4.63
N ARG A 90 -5.46 -0.88 4.30
CA ARG A 90 -4.38 -1.85 4.47
C ARG A 90 -3.28 -1.50 3.49
N ARG A 91 -2.04 -1.49 3.95
CA ARG A 91 -0.89 -1.10 3.13
C ARG A 91 -0.03 -2.32 2.88
N TRP A 92 0.54 -2.38 1.69
CA TRP A 92 1.58 -3.36 1.39
C TRP A 92 2.78 -2.66 0.78
N TYR A 93 3.95 -3.22 1.02
CA TYR A 93 5.23 -2.68 0.59
C TYR A 93 5.99 -3.73 -0.19
N THR A 94 6.71 -3.30 -1.21
CA THR A 94 7.70 -4.15 -1.89
C THR A 94 9.01 -3.36 -2.06
N PRO A 95 10.15 -3.94 -1.67
CA PRO A 95 11.47 -3.31 -1.81
C PRO A 95 11.99 -3.35 -3.25
N VAL A 96 11.22 -3.90 -4.20
CA VAL A 96 11.66 -4.05 -5.59
C VAL A 96 12.03 -2.68 -6.16
N PRO A 97 13.27 -2.50 -6.64
CA PRO A 97 13.66 -1.25 -7.26
C PRO A 97 12.74 -1.00 -8.44
N LYS A 98 12.21 0.23 -8.56
CA LYS A 98 11.54 0.69 -9.77
C LYS A 98 12.52 0.51 -10.93
N MET A 99 12.50 -0.64 -11.58
CA MET A 99 13.24 -0.81 -12.82
C MET A 99 12.64 0.18 -13.81
N SER A 100 13.49 0.75 -14.66
CA SER A 100 13.17 1.81 -15.63
C SER A 100 12.08 1.46 -16.65
N ARG A 101 11.44 0.29 -16.53
CA ARG A 101 10.36 -0.22 -17.39
C ARG A 101 9.14 -0.79 -16.64
N GLY A 102 8.99 -0.50 -15.35
CA GLY A 102 7.80 -0.85 -14.55
C GLY A 102 8.00 -1.97 -13.53
N LEU A 103 6.93 -2.28 -12.79
CA LEU A 103 6.93 -3.34 -11.76
C LEU A 103 7.31 -4.71 -12.35
N PHE A 104 8.10 -5.47 -11.58
CA PHE A 104 8.40 -6.88 -11.86
C PHE A 104 7.11 -7.70 -12.08
N THR A 105 7.12 -8.70 -12.96
CA THR A 105 5.91 -9.47 -13.31
C THR A 105 5.25 -10.10 -12.09
N GLY A 106 6.04 -10.67 -11.18
CA GLY A 106 5.54 -11.20 -9.90
C GLY A 106 4.84 -10.16 -9.03
N THR A 107 5.34 -8.91 -8.98
CA THR A 107 4.68 -7.85 -8.20
C THR A 107 3.40 -7.34 -8.86
N LYS A 108 3.26 -7.44 -10.19
CA LYS A 108 2.00 -7.16 -10.89
C LYS A 108 0.90 -8.17 -10.53
N HIS A 109 1.23 -9.46 -10.44
CA HIS A 109 0.26 -10.48 -10.03
C HIS A 109 -0.20 -10.27 -8.59
N LEU A 110 0.73 -9.95 -7.69
CA LEU A 110 0.40 -9.63 -6.32
C LEU A 110 -0.48 -8.37 -6.21
N ALA A 111 -0.13 -7.30 -6.93
CA ALA A 111 -0.94 -6.08 -6.96
C ALA A 111 -2.38 -6.39 -7.41
N ARG A 112 -2.57 -7.16 -8.48
CA ARG A 112 -3.90 -7.61 -8.95
C ARG A 112 -4.68 -8.42 -7.91
N TYR A 113 -3.98 -9.18 -7.05
CA TYR A 113 -4.62 -9.93 -5.97
C TYR A 113 -4.99 -9.03 -4.78
N LEU A 114 -4.17 -8.03 -4.48
CA LEU A 114 -4.29 -7.16 -3.31
C LEU A 114 -5.22 -5.97 -3.54
N GLU A 115 -5.23 -5.38 -4.73
CA GLU A 115 -6.06 -4.22 -5.09
C GLU A 115 -7.56 -4.42 -4.80
N PRO A 116 -8.21 -5.54 -5.19
CA PRO A 116 -9.63 -5.79 -4.87
C PRO A 116 -9.92 -5.94 -3.37
N ARG A 117 -8.88 -6.10 -2.54
CA ARG A 117 -8.97 -6.26 -1.08
C ARG A 117 -8.64 -4.96 -0.34
N ASN A 118 -8.67 -3.83 -1.04
CA ASN A 118 -8.39 -2.49 -0.51
C ASN A 118 -6.97 -2.33 0.04
N TYR A 119 -6.01 -3.07 -0.53
CA TYR A 119 -4.60 -2.88 -0.22
C TYR A 119 -3.98 -1.85 -1.13
N VAL A 120 -3.31 -0.86 -0.53
CA VAL A 120 -2.61 0.20 -1.25
C VAL A 120 -1.10 -0.02 -1.16
N LEU A 121 -0.43 0.07 -2.30
CA LEU A 121 1.04 0.02 -2.34
C LEU A 121 1.61 1.27 -1.68
N THR A 122 2.42 1.11 -0.64
CA THR A 122 3.16 2.20 0.02
C THR A 122 4.63 2.16 -0.33
N SER A 123 5.30 3.32 -0.30
CA SER A 123 6.76 3.44 -0.40
C SER A 123 7.46 3.27 0.95
N ASN A 124 6.71 3.26 2.06
CA ASN A 124 7.25 3.16 3.41
C ASN A 124 6.95 1.78 4.02
N GLN A 125 7.99 0.97 4.22
CA GLN A 125 7.87 -0.36 4.82
C GLN A 125 7.21 -0.32 6.21
N THR A 126 7.49 0.71 7.01
CA THR A 126 7.04 0.77 8.42
C THR A 126 5.54 0.96 8.60
N GLU A 127 4.85 1.36 7.53
CA GLU A 127 3.41 1.56 7.44
C GLU A 127 2.69 0.36 6.82
N ALA A 128 3.42 -0.56 6.19
CA ALA A 128 2.87 -1.68 5.47
C ALA A 128 2.51 -2.82 6.41
N GLU A 129 1.29 -3.34 6.30
CA GLU A 129 0.87 -4.56 6.98
C GLU A 129 1.55 -5.79 6.35
N TYR A 130 1.67 -5.80 5.02
CA TYR A 130 2.34 -6.87 4.28
C TYR A 130 3.59 -6.35 3.57
N VAL A 131 4.72 -7.03 3.81
CA VAL A 131 6.01 -6.77 3.19
C VAL A 131 6.31 -7.91 2.22
N TRP A 132 6.40 -7.59 0.93
CA TRP A 132 6.63 -8.59 -0.12
C TRP A 132 7.99 -8.42 -0.77
N GLY A 133 8.92 -9.31 -0.44
CA GLY A 133 10.22 -9.44 -1.09
C GLY A 133 10.19 -10.40 -2.27
N HIS A 134 11.02 -10.15 -3.28
CA HIS A 134 11.28 -11.15 -4.32
C HIS A 134 12.35 -12.17 -3.88
N ALA A 135 13.27 -11.76 -3.02
CA ALA A 135 14.35 -12.58 -2.51
C ALA A 135 14.41 -12.39 -1.01
N HIS A 136 14.82 -13.44 -0.28
CA HIS A 136 14.86 -13.41 1.19
C HIS A 136 15.68 -12.24 1.73
N TRP A 137 16.81 -11.90 1.09
CA TRP A 137 17.67 -10.79 1.51
C TRP A 137 17.07 -9.40 1.28
N HIS A 138 15.94 -9.29 0.56
CA HIS A 138 15.23 -8.02 0.43
C HIS A 138 14.30 -7.72 1.61
N VAL A 139 14.05 -8.70 2.49
CA VAL A 139 13.18 -8.53 3.65
C VAL A 139 13.98 -8.75 4.92
N HIS A 140 14.22 -7.66 5.64
CA HIS A 140 14.84 -7.69 6.96
C HIS A 140 13.80 -8.11 8.00
N LEU A 141 13.61 -9.43 8.18
CA LEU A 141 12.59 -10.00 9.06
C LEU A 141 12.74 -9.56 10.52
N ASP A 142 13.96 -9.30 10.96
CA ASP A 142 14.33 -8.77 12.27
C ASP A 142 13.84 -7.32 12.50
N THR A 143 13.59 -6.57 11.43
CA THR A 143 13.10 -5.19 11.51
C THR A 143 11.57 -5.07 11.48
N LEU A 144 10.86 -6.20 11.32
CA LEU A 144 9.40 -6.20 11.21
C LEU A 144 8.74 -6.00 12.58
N LYS A 145 7.70 -5.16 12.59
CA LYS A 145 6.85 -5.01 13.77
C LYS A 145 5.95 -6.25 13.94
N PRO A 146 5.48 -6.58 15.16
CA PRO A 146 4.71 -7.80 15.42
C PRO A 146 3.42 -7.96 14.59
N TRP A 147 2.83 -6.85 14.16
CA TRP A 147 1.63 -6.83 13.33
C TRP A 147 1.91 -6.93 11.83
N GLN A 148 3.17 -6.82 11.41
CA GLN A 148 3.55 -6.98 10.00
C GLN A 148 3.63 -8.45 9.62
N ARG A 149 3.48 -8.72 8.33
CA ARG A 149 3.60 -10.04 7.72
C ARG A 149 4.57 -9.95 6.55
N ALA A 150 5.36 -11.00 6.35
CA ALA A 150 6.26 -11.13 5.21
C ALA A 150 6.04 -12.46 4.51
N ASN A 151 6.41 -12.52 3.23
CA ASN A 151 6.30 -13.71 2.39
C ASN A 151 7.53 -14.64 2.45
N HIS A 152 8.45 -14.38 3.38
CA HIS A 152 9.66 -15.16 3.59
C HIS A 152 9.72 -15.66 5.03
N LEU A 153 10.32 -16.83 5.21
CA LEU A 153 10.55 -17.40 6.53
C LEU A 153 12.00 -17.17 6.97
N PRO A 154 12.25 -17.03 8.29
CA PRO A 154 13.61 -17.01 8.81
C PRO A 154 14.35 -18.29 8.40
N ARG A 155 15.57 -18.14 7.88
CA ARG A 155 16.43 -19.27 7.46
C ARG A 155 15.80 -20.21 6.41
N GLU A 156 14.89 -19.70 5.57
CA GLU A 156 14.30 -20.51 4.49
C GLU A 156 15.35 -21.09 3.52
N ASN A 157 16.52 -20.45 3.43
CA ASN A 157 17.65 -20.93 2.64
C ASN A 157 18.15 -22.31 3.07
N LEU A 158 17.91 -22.75 4.31
CA LEU A 158 18.26 -24.10 4.77
C LEU A 158 17.49 -25.20 4.01
N LEU A 159 16.33 -24.86 3.44
CA LEU A 159 15.50 -25.75 2.65
C LEU A 159 15.57 -25.43 1.15
N SER A 160 15.68 -24.16 0.78
CA SER A 160 15.66 -23.75 -0.63
C SER A 160 17.03 -23.85 -1.31
N ASP A 161 18.13 -23.74 -0.56
CA ASP A 161 19.47 -23.92 -1.11
C ASP A 161 19.78 -25.42 -1.23
N LYS A 162 20.01 -25.89 -2.45
CA LYS A 162 20.22 -27.31 -2.73
C LYS A 162 21.44 -27.90 -2.02
N GLY A 163 22.51 -27.10 -1.88
CA GLY A 163 23.75 -27.55 -1.26
C GLY A 163 23.60 -27.68 0.26
N ILE A 164 22.99 -26.67 0.89
CA ILE A 164 22.72 -26.67 2.33
C ILE A 164 21.68 -27.73 2.69
N PHE A 165 20.62 -27.86 1.89
CA PHE A 165 19.58 -28.87 2.09
C PHE A 165 20.18 -30.28 2.09
N LEU A 166 21.04 -30.60 1.13
CA LEU A 166 21.73 -31.89 1.06
C LEU A 166 22.59 -32.15 2.31
N GLU A 167 23.36 -31.15 2.76
CA GLU A 167 24.18 -31.27 3.97
C GLU A 167 23.31 -31.56 5.20
N ASN A 168 22.19 -30.82 5.36
CA ASN A 168 21.25 -31.02 6.46
C ASN A 168 20.63 -32.43 6.44
N MET A 169 20.34 -32.99 5.25
CA MET A 169 19.79 -34.34 5.12
C MET A 169 20.83 -35.42 5.46
N ILE A 170 22.08 -35.24 5.04
CA ILE A 170 23.18 -36.15 5.38
C ILE A 170 23.43 -36.13 6.90
N GLU A 171 23.47 -34.95 7.51
CA GLU A 171 23.64 -34.80 8.96
C GLU A 171 22.46 -35.39 9.72
N HIS A 172 21.22 -35.17 9.26
CA HIS A 172 20.03 -35.76 9.85
C HIS A 172 20.09 -37.29 9.85
N LYS A 173 20.43 -37.91 8.72
CA LYS A 173 20.64 -39.38 8.61
C LYS A 173 21.72 -39.86 9.57
N ALA A 174 22.85 -39.15 9.64
CA ALA A 174 23.95 -39.51 10.55
C ALA A 174 23.54 -39.43 12.03
N ARG A 175 22.71 -38.45 12.39
CA ARG A 175 22.27 -38.21 13.77
C ARG A 175 21.15 -39.14 14.23
N THR A 176 20.21 -39.46 13.36
CA THR A 176 18.98 -40.20 13.72
C THR A 176 19.03 -41.67 13.31
N GLY A 177 19.86 -42.01 12.32
CA GLY A 177 19.83 -43.33 11.66
C GLY A 177 18.66 -43.49 10.68
N GLU A 178 17.76 -42.51 10.57
CA GLU A 178 16.62 -42.57 9.65
C GLU A 178 17.07 -42.43 8.19
N SER A 179 16.47 -43.23 7.32
CA SER A 179 16.73 -43.16 5.88
C SER A 179 16.05 -41.93 5.26
N VAL A 180 16.66 -41.39 4.20
CA VAL A 180 16.16 -40.20 3.48
C VAL A 180 15.78 -40.63 2.07
N ASP A 181 14.88 -41.62 1.97
CA ASP A 181 14.62 -42.35 0.72
C ASP A 181 13.93 -41.51 -0.37
N PHE A 182 13.32 -40.38 0.01
CA PHE A 182 12.76 -39.43 -0.95
C PHE A 182 13.83 -38.60 -1.66
N LEU A 183 15.06 -38.57 -1.13
CA LEU A 183 16.18 -37.83 -1.70
C LEU A 183 16.93 -38.77 -2.64
N PRO A 184 16.92 -38.54 -3.96
CA PRO A 184 17.72 -39.34 -4.88
C PRO A 184 19.19 -39.19 -4.52
N GLU A 185 20.00 -40.17 -4.94
CA GLU A 185 21.44 -40.12 -4.75
C GLU A 185 22.00 -38.82 -5.34
N THR A 186 22.47 -37.93 -4.47
CA THR A 186 22.83 -36.55 -4.82
C THR A 186 24.25 -36.27 -4.39
N TYR A 187 25.03 -35.69 -5.30
CA TYR A 187 26.44 -35.40 -5.10
C TYR A 187 26.71 -33.89 -5.21
N ARG A 188 27.53 -33.35 -4.29
CA ARG A 188 27.96 -31.95 -4.31
C ARG A 188 29.33 -31.85 -4.99
N LEU A 189 29.35 -31.30 -6.21
CA LEU A 189 30.54 -31.27 -7.07
C LEU A 189 31.10 -29.84 -7.21
N TYR A 190 31.38 -29.16 -6.10
CA TYR A 190 31.96 -27.81 -6.14
C TYR A 190 33.45 -27.81 -6.49
N ASP A 191 34.21 -28.77 -5.97
CA ASP A 191 35.61 -28.92 -6.32
C ASP A 191 35.73 -29.54 -7.73
N LYS A 192 36.58 -28.95 -8.57
CA LYS A 192 36.87 -29.46 -9.91
C LYS A 192 37.44 -30.88 -9.88
N LYS A 193 38.23 -31.22 -8.85
CA LYS A 193 38.82 -32.54 -8.62
C LYS A 193 37.75 -33.58 -8.30
N ASP A 194 36.83 -33.25 -7.40
CA ASP A 194 35.74 -34.16 -7.04
C ASP A 194 34.76 -34.34 -8.20
N LYS A 195 34.48 -33.27 -8.94
CA LYS A 195 33.73 -33.35 -10.20
C LYS A 195 34.40 -34.29 -11.19
N ARG A 196 35.73 -34.20 -11.37
CA ARG A 196 36.47 -35.05 -12.29
C ARG A 196 36.43 -36.51 -11.84
N ARG A 197 36.72 -36.79 -10.57
CA ARG A 197 36.61 -38.14 -9.98
C ARG A 197 35.21 -38.74 -10.16
N PHE A 198 34.17 -37.93 -9.98
CA PHE A 198 32.80 -38.39 -10.17
C PHE A 198 32.53 -38.76 -11.63
N LEU A 199 32.95 -37.92 -12.58
CA LEU A 199 32.78 -38.20 -14.01
C LEU A 199 33.60 -39.42 -14.47
N ASP A 200 34.82 -39.59 -13.95
CA ASP A 200 35.67 -40.74 -14.25
C ASP A 200 35.07 -42.07 -13.74
N ARG A 201 34.21 -42.05 -12.71
CA ARG A 201 33.48 -43.25 -12.22
C ARG A 201 32.28 -43.64 -13.09
N LEU A 202 31.78 -42.72 -13.92
CA LEU A 202 30.61 -42.93 -14.78
C LEU A 202 30.99 -43.40 -16.19
N ALA A 203 32.26 -43.19 -16.59
CA ALA A 203 32.82 -43.60 -17.87
C ALA A 203 33.29 -45.05 -17.83
#